data_AF-A0A257SLK3-F1
#
_entry.id   AF-A0A257SLK3-F1
#
_cell.length_a   1.000
_cell.length_b   1.000
_cell.length_c   1.000
_cell.angle_alpha   90.00
_cell.angle_beta   90.00
_cell.angle_gamma   90.00
#
_symmetry.space_group_name_H-M   'P 1'
#
loop_
_entity.id
_entity.type
_entity.pdbx_description
1 polymer ?
#
loop_
_entity_poly.entity_id
_entity_poly.type
_entity_poly.pdbx_seq_one_letter_code
_entity_poly.pdbx_strand_id
1 'polypeptide(L)' 'EGVFCEPASATSVAGVVAAARAGKIETGATVVCTLTGHGLKDPDTAIAQGGEVRTVDASLEAVQRAILDR' A
#
# COMPACT_ATOMS: atom_id res chain seq x y z
N GLU A 1 2.01 -7.21 -2.75
CA GLU A 1 2.54 -6.75 -4.07
C GLU A 1 3.92 -6.08 -3.99
N GLY A 2 4.16 -5.14 -3.06
CA GLY A 2 5.47 -4.46 -3.01
C GLY A 2 5.73 -3.51 -4.19
N VAL A 3 4.67 -3.11 -4.90
CA VAL A 3 4.71 -2.18 -6.04
C VAL A 3 4.29 -0.80 -5.58
N PHE A 4 5.16 0.20 -5.77
CA PHE A 4 4.93 1.57 -5.30
C PHE A 4 4.55 2.49 -6.47
N CYS A 5 3.26 2.82 -6.58
CA CYS A 5 2.71 3.68 -7.64
C CYS A 5 2.00 4.91 -7.05
N GLU A 6 1.88 5.98 -7.85
CA GLU A 6 1.18 7.21 -7.43
C GLU A 6 -0.34 7.00 -7.30
N PRO A 7 -1.09 7.86 -6.59
CA PRO A 7 -2.53 7.69 -6.37
C PRO A 7 -3.35 7.55 -7.67
N ALA A 8 -3.01 8.31 -8.71
CA ALA A 8 -3.68 8.20 -10.01
C ALA A 8 -3.53 6.79 -10.62
N SER A 9 -2.35 6.19 -10.50
CA SER A 9 -2.09 4.82 -10.98
C SER A 9 -2.91 3.78 -10.21
N ALA A 10 -3.01 3.93 -8.89
CA ALA A 10 -3.76 3.03 -8.02
C ALA A 10 -5.28 2.97 -8.33
N THR A 11 -5.82 3.99 -9.01
CA THR A 11 -7.23 4.03 -9.43
C THR A 11 -7.60 2.85 -10.34
N SER A 12 -6.67 2.38 -11.19
CA SER A 12 -6.88 1.21 -12.04
C SER A 12 -7.21 -0.04 -11.22
N VAL A 13 -6.42 -0.29 -10.17
CA VAL A 13 -6.60 -1.42 -9.24
C VAL A 13 -7.86 -1.22 -8.40
N ALA A 14 -8.10 -0.01 -7.88
CA ALA A 14 -9.30 0.29 -7.10
C ALA A 14 -10.59 0.04 -7.91
N GLY A 15 -10.59 0.41 -9.19
CA GLY A 15 -11.69 0.14 -10.13
C GLY A 15 -11.93 -1.36 -10.32
N VAL A 16 -10.87 -2.16 -10.46
CA VAL A 16 -10.97 -3.63 -10.54
C VAL A 16 -11.57 -4.22 -9.27
N VAL A 17 -11.10 -3.78 -8.09
CA VAL A 17 -11.65 -4.24 -6.80
C VAL A 17 -13.14 -3.92 -6.69
N ALA A 18 -13.55 -2.70 -7.06
CA ALA A 18 -14.95 -2.29 -7.03
C ALA A 18 -15.81 -3.08 -8.03
N ALA A 19 -15.33 -3.28 -9.26
CA ALA A 19 -16.02 -4.03 -10.30
C ALA A 19 -16.17 -5.52 -9.93
N ALA A 20 -15.13 -6.14 -9.36
CA ALA A 20 -15.17 -7.50 -8.85
C ALA A 20 -16.20 -7.66 -7.73
N ARG A 21 -16.23 -6.74 -6.75
CA ARG A 21 -17.24 -6.73 -5.67
C ARG A 21 -18.67 -6.57 -6.20
N ALA A 22 -18.85 -5.87 -7.31
CA ALA A 22 -20.13 -5.69 -7.96
C ALA A 22 -20.52 -6.85 -8.91
N GLY A 23 -19.72 -7.92 -9.00
CA GLY A 23 -19.99 -9.06 -9.89
C GLY A 23 -19.82 -8.75 -11.38
N LYS A 24 -19.11 -7.66 -11.74
CA LYS A 24 -18.90 -7.23 -13.13
C LYS A 24 -17.69 -7.89 -13.81
N ILE A 25 -16.89 -8.63 -13.05
CA ILE A 25 -15.72 -9.37 -13.54
C ILE A 25 -15.99 -10.84 -13.27
N GLU A 26 -15.88 -11.66 -14.32
CA GLU A 26 -16.07 -13.10 -14.21
C GLU A 26 -15.01 -13.73 -13.30
N THR A 27 -15.41 -14.75 -12.53
CA THR A 27 -14.48 -15.48 -11.68
C THR A 27 -13.44 -16.21 -12.55
N GLY A 28 -12.16 -16.03 -12.25
CA GLY A 28 -11.06 -16.62 -13.02
C GLY A 28 -10.58 -15.77 -14.21
N ALA A 29 -11.18 -14.59 -14.45
CA ALA A 29 -10.69 -13.69 -15.48
C ALA A 29 -9.29 -13.13 -15.17
N THR A 30 -8.47 -12.98 -16.21
CA THR A 30 -7.18 -12.28 -16.12
C THR A 30 -7.38 -10.79 -16.41
N VAL A 31 -6.92 -9.93 -15.51
CA VAL A 31 -7.05 -8.47 -15.64
C VAL A 31 -5.65 -7.83 -15.60
N VAL A 32 -5.41 -6.88 -16.51
CA VAL A 32 -4.17 -6.09 -16.54
C VAL A 32 -4.48 -4.67 -16.08
N CYS A 33 -3.77 -4.18 -15.06
CA CYS A 33 -3.83 -2.80 -14.59
C CYS A 33 -2.57 -2.05 -15.00
N THR A 34 -2.70 -0.96 -15.75
CA THR A 34 -1.57 -0.09 -16.08
C THR A 34 -1.32 0.89 -14.94
N LEU A 35 -0.13 0.81 -14.34
CA LEU A 35 0.34 1.78 -13.35
C LEU A 35 1.22 2.81 -14.06
N THR A 36 0.65 3.97 -14.38
CA THR A 36 1.25 4.98 -15.25
C THR A 36 2.42 5.74 -14.63
N GLY A 37 2.53 5.75 -13.31
CA GLY A 37 3.50 6.56 -12.58
C GLY A 37 4.04 5.88 -11.33
N HIS A 38 5.33 6.10 -11.08
CA HIS A 38 6.03 5.66 -9.88
C HIS A 38 5.58 6.45 -8.65
N GLY A 39 5.50 5.81 -7.48
CA GLY A 39 5.05 6.46 -6.24
C GLY A 39 5.91 7.66 -5.79
N LEU A 40 7.16 7.73 -6.24
CA LEU A 40 8.05 8.88 -5.98
C LEU A 40 7.63 10.19 -6.67
N LYS A 41 6.62 10.16 -7.56
CA LYS A 41 6.05 11.39 -8.13
C LYS A 41 5.24 12.19 -7.10
N ASP A 42 4.72 11.54 -6.07
CA ASP A 42 3.90 12.15 -5.03
C ASP A 42 4.34 11.64 -3.64
N PRO A 43 5.52 12.08 -3.16
CA PRO A 43 6.06 11.66 -1.87
C PRO A 43 5.24 12.19 -0.70
N ASP A 44 4.57 13.34 -0.85
CA ASP A 44 3.77 13.96 0.20
C ASP A 44 2.57 13.07 0.57
N THR A 45 1.87 12.53 -0.44
CA THR A 45 0.82 11.55 -0.19
C THR A 45 1.38 10.29 0.49
N ALA A 46 2.56 9.82 0.07
CA ALA A 46 3.18 8.64 0.68
C ALA A 46 3.52 8.87 2.17
N ILE A 47 4.02 10.06 2.52
CA ILE A 47 4.31 10.45 3.91
C ILE A 47 3.00 10.55 4.72
N ALA A 48 1.97 11.18 4.16
CA ALA A 48 0.67 11.33 4.83
C ALA A 48 -0.06 9.99 5.05
N GLN A 49 0.17 9.01 4.18
CA GLN A 49 -0.34 7.64 4.34
C GLN A 49 0.61 6.75 5.17
N GLY A 50 1.81 7.24 5.48
CA GLY A 50 2.76 6.56 6.34
C GLY A 50 2.23 6.46 7.78
N GLY A 51 2.57 5.36 8.45
CA GLY A 51 2.30 5.22 9.88
C GLY A 51 3.25 6.08 10.72
N GLU A 52 2.90 6.27 12.00
CA GLU A 52 3.77 6.94 12.95
C GLU A 52 5.06 6.13 13.19
N VAL A 53 6.20 6.82 13.22
CA VAL A 53 7.49 6.21 13.56
C VAL A 53 7.57 6.06 15.08
N ARG A 54 7.53 4.82 15.54
CA ARG A 54 7.62 4.48 16.96
C ARG A 54 9.06 4.68 17.45
N THR A 55 9.28 5.68 18.30
CA THR A 55 10.59 5.96 18.90
C THR A 55 10.82 5.06 20.11
N VAL A 56 12.02 4.50 20.25
CA VAL A 56 12.41 3.60 21.33
C VAL A 56 13.81 3.94 21.82
N ASP A 57 14.12 3.58 23.06
CA ASP A 57 15.47 3.73 23.61
C ASP A 57 16.49 2.88 22.84
N ALA A 58 17.75 3.33 22.80
CA ALA A 58 18.85 2.64 22.14
C ALA A 58 19.37 1.44 22.97
N SER A 59 18.46 0.55 23.38
CA SER A 59 18.76 -0.69 24.09
C SER A 59 18.15 -1.89 23.38
N LEU A 60 18.82 -3.04 23.45
CA LEU A 60 18.33 -4.29 22.86
C LEU A 60 16.94 -4.64 23.42
N GLU A 61 16.75 -4.48 24.72
CA GLU A 61 15.48 -4.77 25.41
C GLU A 61 14.33 -3.90 24.90
N ALA A 62 14.54 -2.58 24.74
CA ALA A 62 13.52 -1.66 24.24
C ALA A 62 13.11 -1.99 22.80
N VAL A 63 14.08 -2.33 21.94
CA VAL A 63 13.83 -2.74 20.54
C VAL A 63 13.08 -4.07 20.49
N GLN A 64 13.50 -5.06 21.30
CA GLN A 64 12.83 -6.37 21.38
C GLN A 64 11.37 -6.20 21.80
N ARG A 65 11.12 -5.44 22.88
CA ARG A 65 9.78 -5.14 23.37
C ARG A 65 8.91 -4.50 22.29
N ALA A 66 9.44 -3.53 21.55
CA ALA A 66 8.69 -2.82 20.52
C ALA A 66 8.29 -3.68 19.31
N ILE A 67 9.04 -4.76 19.03
CA ILE A 67 8.80 -5.66 17.89
C ILE A 67 7.98 -6.89 18.32
N LEU A 68 8.27 -7.48 19.48
CA LEU A 68 7.76 -8.77 19.92
C LEU A 68 6.49 -8.67 20.77
N ASP A 69 6.35 -7.61 21.58
CA ASP A 69 5.18 -7.39 22.42
C ASP A 69 4.13 -6.62 21.61
N ARG A 70 3.36 -7.35 20.80
CA ARG A 70 2.19 -6.82 20.09
C ARG A 70 0.98 -6.72 21.01
#